data_AF-A0A3D4THY4-F1
#
_entry.id   AF-A0A3D4THY4-F1
#
_cell.length_a   1.000
_cell.length_b   1.000
_cell.length_c   1.000
_cell.angle_alpha   90.00
_cell.angle_beta   90.00
_cell.angle_gamma   90.00
#
_symmetry.space_group_name_H-M   'P 1'
#
loop_
_entity.id
_entity.type
_entity.pdbx_description
1 polymer ?
#
loop_
_entity_poly.entity_id
_entity_poly.type
_entity_poly.pdbx_seq_one_letter_code
_entity_poly.pdbx_strand_id
1 'polypeptide(L)'
;MARSRPPTDRRKRTLAAIHAAAKALGLAEDVYRDLVQRVSGQSGQPQRSAGSCDQRQLDAIANELRRLGGMPARAARAAERWAGRPKGDLAPQLAKVEALLADAGRPWAYAHSLALRMCKVTRIEWCNKEQLQKVIAALQYDANRRAHAVPKDVP
;
A
#
# COMPACT_ATOMS: atom_id res chain seq x y z
N MET A 1 -1.68 -36.58 -1.45
CA MET A 1 -0.55 -35.73 -1.90
C MET A 1 -1.11 -34.48 -2.57
N ALA A 2 -1.02 -33.31 -1.93
CA ALA A 2 -1.62 -32.07 -2.44
C ALA A 2 -0.76 -31.49 -3.57
N ARG A 3 -1.33 -31.34 -4.78
CA ARG A 3 -0.65 -30.77 -5.95
C ARG A 3 -0.46 -29.26 -5.75
N SER A 4 0.79 -28.79 -5.72
CA SER A 4 1.09 -27.34 -5.63
C SER A 4 0.69 -26.64 -6.92
N ARG A 5 -0.21 -25.66 -6.82
CA ARG A 5 -0.61 -24.76 -7.92
C ARG A 5 0.58 -23.86 -8.29
N PRO A 6 0.84 -23.59 -9.58
CA PRO A 6 1.98 -22.77 -9.99
C PRO A 6 1.91 -21.38 -9.33
N PRO A 7 3.05 -20.79 -8.93
CA PRO A 7 3.05 -19.52 -8.21
C PRO A 7 2.54 -18.40 -9.10
N THR A 8 1.48 -17.71 -8.66
CA THR A 8 1.08 -16.43 -9.25
C THR A 8 2.15 -15.37 -9.01
N ASP A 9 2.22 -14.33 -9.84
CA ASP A 9 3.18 -13.23 -9.67
C ASP A 9 3.08 -12.55 -8.30
N ARG A 10 1.88 -12.57 -7.69
CA ARG A 10 1.68 -12.10 -6.31
C ARG A 10 2.39 -12.99 -5.30
N ARG A 11 2.29 -14.32 -5.43
CA ARG A 11 2.94 -15.28 -4.53
C ARG A 11 4.46 -15.12 -4.56
N LYS A 12 5.04 -15.06 -5.77
CA LYS A 12 6.50 -14.85 -5.96
C LYS A 12 6.97 -13.55 -5.30
N ARG A 13 6.26 -12.44 -5.53
CA ARG A 13 6.55 -11.14 -4.89
C ARG A 13 6.44 -11.19 -3.37
N THR A 14 5.48 -11.93 -2.83
CA THR A 14 5.29 -12.07 -1.38
C THR A 14 6.44 -12.84 -0.75
N LEU A 15 6.85 -13.96 -1.36
CA LEU A 15 8.00 -14.74 -0.91
C LEU A 15 9.29 -13.91 -0.92
N ALA A 16 9.56 -13.20 -2.03
CA ALA A 16 10.72 -12.32 -2.13
C ALA A 16 10.72 -11.24 -1.02
N ALA A 17 9.55 -10.64 -0.74
CA ALA A 17 9.42 -9.66 0.32
C ALA A 17 9.65 -10.24 1.73
N ILE A 18 9.19 -11.48 1.98
CA ILE A 18 9.44 -12.18 3.25
C ILE A 18 10.94 -12.41 3.46
N HIS A 19 11.64 -12.93 2.44
CA HIS A 19 13.08 -13.17 2.54
C HIS A 19 13.87 -11.87 2.71
N ALA A 20 13.51 -10.81 1.97
CA ALA A 20 14.14 -9.50 2.12
C ALA A 20 13.93 -8.93 3.53
N ALA A 21 12.71 -9.04 4.08
CA ALA A 21 12.41 -8.57 5.44
C ALA A 21 13.12 -9.39 6.52
N ALA A 22 13.15 -10.72 6.41
CA ALA A 22 13.89 -11.58 7.33
C ALA A 22 15.39 -11.23 7.34
N LYS A 23 15.97 -10.97 6.16
CA LYS A 23 17.36 -10.51 6.01
C LYS A 23 17.57 -9.12 6.63
N ALA A 24 16.66 -8.18 6.38
CA ALA A 24 16.75 -6.82 6.95
C ALA A 24 16.68 -6.81 8.49
N LEU A 25 15.97 -7.78 9.07
CA LEU A 25 15.90 -7.99 10.52
C LEU A 25 17.07 -8.79 11.09
N GLY A 26 17.98 -9.30 10.26
CA GLY A 26 19.11 -10.13 10.70
C GLY A 26 18.68 -11.45 11.36
N LEU A 27 17.53 -12.01 10.98
CA LEU A 27 17.06 -13.27 11.57
C LEU A 27 17.97 -14.42 11.14
N ALA A 28 18.44 -15.19 12.13
CA ALA A 28 19.07 -16.48 11.88
C ALA A 28 18.06 -17.45 11.24
N GLU A 29 18.55 -18.42 10.48
CA GLU A 29 17.72 -19.33 9.68
C GLU A 29 16.76 -20.16 10.55
N ASP A 30 17.22 -20.64 11.70
CA ASP A 30 16.42 -21.36 12.69
C ASP A 30 15.33 -20.47 13.30
N VAL A 31 15.68 -19.26 13.74
CA VAL A 31 14.74 -18.26 14.27
C VAL A 31 13.69 -17.90 13.22
N TYR A 32 14.09 -17.75 11.96
CA TYR A 32 13.16 -17.51 10.85
C TYR A 32 12.20 -18.69 10.67
N ARG A 33 12.69 -19.93 10.69
CA ARG A 33 11.84 -21.13 10.54
C ARG A 33 10.87 -21.30 11.70
N ASP A 34 11.28 -20.99 12.92
CA ASP A 34 10.43 -21.02 14.11
C ASP A 34 9.34 -19.94 14.02
N LEU A 35 9.69 -18.74 13.55
CA LEU A 35 8.71 -17.68 13.26
C LEU A 35 7.69 -18.15 12.21
N VAL A 36 8.16 -18.74 11.10
CA VAL A 36 7.27 -19.25 10.05
C VAL A 36 6.34 -20.33 10.61
N GLN A 37 6.82 -21.27 11.41
CA GLN A 37 6.01 -22.32 12.04
C GLN A 37 4.94 -21.74 12.97
N ARG A 38 5.34 -20.83 13.87
CA ARG A 38 4.42 -20.19 14.82
C ARG A 38 3.33 -19.39 14.12
N VAL A 39 3.69 -18.57 13.12
CA VAL A 39 2.75 -17.67 12.45
C VAL A 39 1.84 -18.42 11.47
N SER A 40 2.40 -19.35 10.68
CA SER A 40 1.61 -20.15 9.74
C SER A 40 0.58 -21.04 10.44
N GLY A 41 0.89 -21.53 11.65
CA GLY A 41 -0.02 -22.31 12.50
C GLY A 41 -1.26 -21.54 12.97
N GLN A 42 -1.21 -20.21 13.01
CA GLN A 42 -2.39 -19.38 13.36
C GLN A 42 -3.39 -19.28 12.21
N SER A 43 -2.95 -19.55 10.97
CA SER A 43 -3.75 -19.38 9.75
C SER A 43 -4.00 -20.70 9.01
N GLY A 44 -3.54 -21.83 9.55
CA GLY A 44 -3.65 -23.15 8.92
C GLY A 44 -2.67 -24.17 9.51
N GLN A 45 -2.35 -25.21 8.74
CA GLN A 45 -1.37 -26.23 9.16
C GLN A 45 0.03 -25.61 9.32
N PRO A 46 0.71 -25.78 10.47
CA PRO A 46 2.04 -25.21 10.70
C PRO A 46 3.04 -25.66 9.64
N GLN A 47 3.77 -24.71 9.05
CA GLN A 47 4.82 -24.96 8.07
C GLN A 47 6.15 -24.46 8.60
N ARG A 48 7.24 -25.18 8.33
CA ARG A 48 8.62 -24.73 8.62
C ARG A 48 9.31 -24.03 7.45
N SER A 49 8.58 -23.80 6.36
CA SER A 49 9.08 -23.13 5.18
C SER A 49 7.99 -22.25 4.58
N ALA A 50 8.32 -20.98 4.30
CA ALA A 50 7.41 -20.07 3.62
C ALA A 50 7.03 -20.60 2.22
N GLY A 51 7.90 -21.35 1.55
CA GLY A 51 7.60 -21.96 0.26
C GLY A 51 6.41 -22.93 0.30
N SER A 52 6.20 -23.60 1.45
CA SER A 52 5.11 -24.55 1.69
C SER A 52 3.82 -23.89 2.18
N CYS A 53 3.87 -22.62 2.58
CA CYS A 53 2.71 -21.89 3.09
C CYS A 53 1.70 -21.56 1.98
N ASP A 54 0.41 -21.52 2.28
CA ASP A 54 -0.59 -20.93 1.38
C ASP A 54 -0.52 -19.39 1.38
N GLN A 55 -1.34 -18.71 0.56
CA GLN A 55 -1.30 -17.25 0.47
C GLN A 55 -1.71 -16.55 1.79
N ARG A 56 -2.64 -17.12 2.57
CA ARG A 56 -3.08 -16.53 3.84
C ARG A 56 -1.95 -16.58 4.87
N GLN A 57 -1.28 -17.73 4.95
CA GLN A 57 -0.11 -17.94 5.78
C GLN A 57 1.05 -17.01 5.37
N LEU A 58 1.31 -16.86 4.06
CA LEU A 58 2.32 -15.91 3.57
C LEU A 58 2.00 -14.47 3.94
N ASP A 59 0.74 -14.04 3.79
CA ASP A 59 0.31 -12.69 4.16
C ASP A 59 0.46 -12.45 5.67
N ALA A 60 0.17 -13.45 6.51
CA ALA A 60 0.39 -13.41 7.95
C ALA A 60 1.87 -13.27 8.31
N ILE A 61 2.75 -14.10 7.73
CA ILE A 61 4.21 -14.03 7.94
C ILE A 61 4.75 -12.66 7.51
N ALA A 62 4.34 -12.16 6.34
CA ALA A 62 4.76 -10.87 5.83
C ALA A 62 4.26 -9.68 6.68
N ASN A 63 3.18 -9.85 7.44
CA ASN A 63 2.71 -8.83 8.39
C ASN A 63 3.48 -8.91 9.71
N GLU A 64 3.77 -10.12 10.23
CA GLU A 64 4.57 -10.29 11.45
C GLU A 64 5.97 -9.71 11.28
N LEU A 65 6.65 -10.00 10.17
CA LEU A 65 7.99 -9.43 9.89
C LEU A 65 7.96 -7.91 9.82
N ARG A 66 6.88 -7.31 9.30
CA ARG A 66 6.73 -5.85 9.30
C ARG A 66 6.51 -5.29 10.69
N ARG A 67 5.70 -5.95 11.51
CA ARG A 67 5.52 -5.57 12.92
C ARG A 67 6.85 -5.58 13.67
N LEU A 68 7.67 -6.62 13.48
CA LEU A 68 9.01 -6.71 14.07
C LEU A 68 9.94 -5.60 13.58
N GLY A 69 9.83 -5.21 12.30
CA GLY A 69 10.57 -4.08 11.74
C GLY A 69 10.00 -2.70 12.05
N GLY A 70 9.05 -2.58 13.00
CA GLY A 70 8.42 -1.30 13.34
C GLY A 70 7.55 -0.71 12.24
N MET A 71 7.21 -1.47 11.20
CA MET A 71 6.36 -1.02 10.11
C MET A 71 4.91 -1.43 10.36
N PRO A 72 3.92 -0.55 10.09
CA PRO A 72 2.51 -0.89 10.19
C PRO A 72 2.13 -2.01 9.20
N ALA A 73 1.07 -2.75 9.56
CA ALA A 73 0.51 -3.80 8.71
C ALA A 73 0.10 -3.24 7.33
N ARG A 74 0.09 -4.11 6.31
CA ARG A 74 -0.26 -3.72 4.92
C ARG A 74 -1.67 -3.14 4.86
N ALA A 75 -2.60 -3.74 5.60
CA ALA A 75 -3.97 -3.29 5.72
C ALA A 75 -4.07 -1.91 6.40
N ALA A 76 -3.29 -1.65 7.46
CA ALA A 76 -3.25 -0.35 8.13
C ALA A 76 -2.78 0.76 7.16
N ARG A 77 -1.70 0.52 6.40
CA ARG A 77 -1.23 1.43 5.34
C ARG A 77 -2.24 1.64 4.21
N ALA A 78 -3.06 0.65 3.91
CA ALA A 78 -4.12 0.77 2.92
C ALA A 78 -5.28 1.62 3.48
N ALA A 79 -5.68 1.36 4.73
CA ALA A 79 -6.71 2.14 5.43
C ALA A 79 -6.30 3.61 5.56
N GLU A 80 -5.05 3.91 5.90
CA GLU A 80 -4.52 5.29 5.95
C GLU A 80 -4.62 6.00 4.59
N ARG A 81 -4.34 5.30 3.48
CA ARG A 81 -4.45 5.89 2.13
C ARG A 81 -5.87 6.28 1.78
N TRP A 82 -6.83 5.46 2.20
CA TRP A 82 -8.25 5.67 1.97
C TRP A 82 -8.95 6.46 3.07
N ALA A 83 -8.24 6.84 4.12
CA ALA A 83 -8.79 7.62 5.22
C ALA A 83 -9.24 9.00 4.70
N GLY A 84 -10.49 9.35 5.00
CA GLY A 84 -11.09 10.61 4.54
C GLY A 84 -11.68 10.55 3.12
N ARG A 85 -11.58 9.42 2.39
CA ARG A 85 -12.26 9.27 1.10
C ARG A 85 -13.77 9.59 1.27
N PRO A 86 -14.35 10.45 0.41
CA PRO A 86 -15.78 10.71 0.43
C PRO A 86 -16.58 9.41 0.30
N LYS A 87 -17.69 9.30 1.03
CA LYS A 87 -18.57 8.12 1.02
C LYS A 87 -19.51 8.17 -0.20
N GLY A 88 -19.81 7.00 -0.77
CA GLY A 88 -20.72 6.85 -1.91
C GLY A 88 -20.01 6.95 -3.27
N ASP A 89 -20.81 7.00 -4.34
CA ASP A 89 -20.31 7.23 -5.69
C ASP A 89 -19.74 8.63 -5.79
N LEU A 90 -18.51 8.73 -6.27
CA LEU A 90 -17.84 10.00 -6.43
C LEU A 90 -18.43 10.71 -7.65
N ALA A 91 -18.78 11.98 -7.49
CA ALA A 91 -19.03 12.87 -8.62
C ALA A 91 -17.80 12.83 -9.57
N PRO A 92 -17.97 13.02 -10.90
CA PRO A 92 -16.89 12.86 -11.87
C PRO A 92 -15.60 13.62 -11.53
N GLN A 93 -15.72 14.81 -10.93
CA GLN A 93 -14.58 15.60 -10.49
C GLN A 93 -13.83 14.97 -9.32
N LEU A 94 -14.54 14.41 -8.32
CA LEU A 94 -13.93 13.71 -7.20
C LEU A 94 -13.29 12.39 -7.64
N ALA A 95 -13.90 11.68 -8.61
CA ALA A 95 -13.29 10.49 -9.22
C ALA A 95 -11.98 10.84 -9.93
N LYS A 96 -11.92 11.99 -10.61
CA LYS A 96 -10.66 12.48 -11.21
C LYS A 96 -9.61 12.82 -10.16
N VAL A 97 -10.00 13.43 -9.04
CA VAL A 97 -9.08 13.68 -7.91
C VAL A 97 -8.55 12.36 -7.36
N GLU A 98 -9.41 11.35 -7.17
CA GLU A 98 -9.00 10.01 -6.74
C GLU A 98 -7.94 9.41 -7.66
N ALA A 99 -8.16 9.46 -8.97
CA ALA A 99 -7.22 8.95 -9.96
C ALA A 99 -5.86 9.66 -9.88
N LEU A 100 -5.85 10.99 -9.76
CA LEU A 100 -4.62 11.77 -9.63
C LEU A 100 -3.88 11.49 -8.32
N LEU A 101 -4.60 11.28 -7.21
CA LEU A 101 -4.01 10.89 -5.94
C LEU A 101 -3.41 9.48 -6.00
N ALA A 102 -4.12 8.55 -6.61
CA ALA A 102 -3.69 7.16 -6.74
C ALA A 102 -2.42 7.04 -7.60
N ASP A 103 -2.39 7.69 -8.75
CA ASP A 103 -1.21 7.79 -9.62
C ASP A 103 -0.03 8.44 -8.89
N ALA A 104 -0.32 9.46 -8.07
CA ALA A 104 0.67 10.14 -7.26
C ALA A 104 1.15 9.36 -6.03
N GLY A 105 0.50 8.24 -5.66
CA GLY A 105 0.71 7.54 -4.40
C GLY A 105 0.37 8.38 -3.15
N ARG A 106 -0.51 9.38 -3.26
CA ARG A 106 -0.86 10.31 -2.18
C ARG A 106 -2.21 9.94 -1.53
N PRO A 107 -2.37 10.15 -0.20
CA PRO A 107 -3.63 9.88 0.49
C PRO A 107 -4.67 10.99 0.26
N TRP A 108 -5.95 10.70 0.52
CA TRP A 108 -7.04 11.69 0.48
C TRP A 108 -6.83 12.89 1.41
N ALA A 109 -6.14 12.70 2.54
CA ALA A 109 -5.70 13.78 3.42
C ALA A 109 -4.94 14.89 2.67
N TYR A 110 -4.17 14.54 1.63
CA TYR A 110 -3.48 15.52 0.80
C TYR A 110 -4.46 16.40 0.03
N ALA A 111 -5.49 15.81 -0.58
CA ALA A 111 -6.52 16.56 -1.29
C ALA A 111 -7.35 17.46 -0.35
N HIS A 112 -7.68 17.00 0.87
CA HIS A 112 -8.30 17.84 1.88
C HIS A 112 -7.43 19.05 2.26
N SER A 113 -6.12 18.82 2.46
CA SER A 113 -5.18 19.91 2.76
C SER A 113 -5.08 20.93 1.63
N LEU A 114 -5.20 20.48 0.38
CA LEU A 114 -5.15 21.33 -0.80
C LEU A 114 -6.43 22.17 -0.93
N ALA A 115 -7.60 21.55 -0.73
CA ALA A 115 -8.88 22.24 -0.65
C ALA A 115 -8.89 23.31 0.47
N LEU A 116 -8.31 22.99 1.64
CA LEU A 116 -8.21 23.94 2.74
C LEU A 116 -7.32 25.14 2.39
N ARG A 117 -6.15 24.89 1.77
CA ARG A 117 -5.21 25.95 1.41
C ARG A 117 -5.75 26.90 0.34
N MET A 118 -6.29 26.32 -0.74
CA MET A 118 -6.71 27.06 -1.95
C MET A 118 -8.15 27.58 -1.89
N CYS A 119 -9.05 26.80 -1.31
CA CYS A 119 -10.49 27.07 -1.35
C CYS A 119 -11.08 27.42 0.01
N LYS A 120 -10.28 27.31 1.09
CA LYS A 120 -10.71 27.50 2.50
C LYS A 120 -11.81 26.51 2.93
N VAL A 121 -11.87 25.34 2.29
CA VAL A 121 -12.83 24.28 2.59
C VAL A 121 -12.09 23.10 3.22
N THR A 122 -12.56 22.63 4.38
CA THR A 122 -11.88 21.56 5.14
C THR A 122 -12.01 20.19 4.48
N ARG A 123 -13.13 19.92 3.81
CA ARG A 123 -13.44 18.65 3.14
C ARG A 123 -13.67 18.87 1.66
N ILE A 124 -13.08 18.03 0.82
CA ILE A 124 -13.04 18.27 -0.63
C ILE A 124 -14.41 18.01 -1.28
N GLU A 125 -15.21 17.14 -0.69
CA GLU A 125 -16.61 16.90 -1.06
C GLU A 125 -17.53 18.10 -0.82
N TRP A 126 -17.10 19.08 -0.02
CA TRP A 126 -17.85 20.32 0.20
C TRP A 126 -17.45 21.43 -0.78
N CYS A 127 -16.44 21.18 -1.62
CA CYS A 127 -16.06 22.13 -2.66
C CYS A 127 -17.14 22.21 -3.74
N ASN A 128 -17.43 23.42 -4.18
CA ASN A 128 -18.23 23.62 -5.39
C ASN A 128 -17.43 23.26 -6.66
N LYS A 129 -18.10 23.29 -7.81
CA LYS A 129 -17.52 22.88 -9.11
C LYS A 129 -16.24 23.63 -9.47
N GLU A 130 -16.19 24.95 -9.23
CA GLU A 130 -15.04 25.79 -9.54
C GLU A 130 -13.86 25.52 -8.60
N GLN A 131 -14.15 25.33 -7.31
CA GLN A 131 -13.16 24.97 -6.30
C GLN A 131 -12.54 23.59 -6.62
N LEU A 132 -13.36 22.61 -7.02
CA LEU A 132 -12.88 21.30 -7.47
C LEU A 132 -12.00 21.40 -8.72
N GLN A 133 -12.35 22.25 -9.69
CA GLN A 133 -11.51 22.50 -10.87
C GLN A 133 -10.14 23.05 -10.48
N LYS A 134 -10.06 23.99 -9.53
CA LYS A 134 -8.79 24.54 -9.02
C LYS A 134 -7.93 23.45 -8.36
N VAL A 135 -8.54 22.59 -7.55
CA VAL A 135 -7.83 21.47 -6.90
C VAL A 135 -7.31 20.47 -7.93
N ILE A 136 -8.12 20.11 -8.93
CA ILE A 136 -7.71 19.21 -10.02
C ILE A 136 -6.54 19.82 -10.82
N ALA A 137 -6.62 21.11 -11.16
CA ALA A 137 -5.55 21.81 -11.89
C ALA A 137 -4.22 21.79 -11.10
N ALA A 138 -4.27 22.04 -9.79
CA ALA A 138 -3.09 21.96 -8.93
C ALA A 138 -2.49 20.56 -8.85
N LEU A 139 -3.33 19.50 -8.76
CA LEU A 139 -2.87 18.12 -8.78
C LEU A 139 -2.26 17.73 -10.13
N GLN A 140 -2.87 18.18 -11.23
CA GLN A 140 -2.35 17.95 -12.58
C GLN A 140 -1.00 18.64 -12.79
N TYR A 141 -0.84 19.88 -12.30
CA TYR A 141 0.43 20.58 -12.35
C TYR A 141 1.52 19.85 -11.54
N ASP A 142 1.20 19.36 -10.34
CA ASP A 142 2.14 18.54 -9.56
C ASP A 142 2.48 17.21 -10.25
N ALA A 143 1.54 16.58 -10.94
CA ALA A 143 1.78 15.38 -11.73
C ALA A 143 2.73 15.67 -12.91
N ASN A 144 2.45 16.71 -13.69
CA ASN A 144 3.31 17.11 -14.82
C ASN A 144 4.71 17.47 -14.33
N ARG A 145 4.84 18.23 -13.24
CA ARG A 145 6.14 18.57 -12.65
C ARG A 145 6.94 17.33 -12.27
N ARG A 146 6.30 16.30 -11.71
CA ARG A 146 6.96 15.03 -11.35
C ARG A 146 7.35 14.22 -12.58
N ALA A 147 6.52 14.23 -13.62
CA ALA A 147 6.84 13.59 -14.90
C ALA A 147 8.04 14.26 -15.61
N HIS A 148 8.21 15.57 -15.47
CA HIS A 148 9.35 16.30 -16.00
C HIS A 148 10.59 16.26 -15.10
N ALA A 149 10.42 15.98 -13.81
CA ALA A 149 11.51 15.84 -12.84
C ALA A 149 12.15 14.44 -12.83
N VAL A 150 11.92 13.62 -13.88
CA VAL A 150 12.61 12.34 -14.06
C VAL A 150 14.14 12.60 -14.09
N PRO A 151 14.93 11.98 -13.19
CA PRO A 151 16.36 12.23 -13.11
C PRO A 151 17.11 11.74 -14.35
N LYS A 152 18.05 12.57 -14.81
CA LYS A 152 19.22 12.13 -15.59
C LYS A 152 20.13 11.36 -14.63
N ASP A 153 19.97 10.04 -14.57
CA ASP A 153 21.04 9.10 -14.17
C ASP A 153 20.50 7.66 -14.28
N VAL A 154 20.92 7.00 -15.36
CA VAL A 154 20.94 5.53 -15.47
C VAL A 154 22.36 5.19 -15.97
N PRO A 155 23.25 4.67 -15.11
CA PRO A 155 24.36 3.83 -15.57
C PRO A 155 23.86 2.44 -16.00
#